data_AF-Q2UQX5-F1
#
_entry.id   AF-Q2UQX5-F1
#
_cell.length_a   1.000
_cell.length_b   1.000
_cell.length_c   1.000
_cell.angle_alpha   90.00
_cell.angle_beta   90.00
_cell.angle_gamma   90.00
#
_symmetry.space_group_name_H-M   'P 1'
#
loop_
_entity.id
_entity.type
_entity.pdbx_description
1 polymer ?
#
loop_
_entity_poly.entity_id
_entity_poly.type
_entity_poly.pdbx_seq_one_letter_code
_entity_poly.pdbx_strand_id
1 'polypeptide(L)'
;MTSLNPRDPYTQEELEKLYPRDLKLQLVQVVNARRCLLGFKILTDYFTREDWPYCNVARRMIQMAASNQDLSQWKGFEWRKKTEAFGDRDEAVVAVGATGDIEGICQHGELTDRGRETTFALGQRLRHLYVDQLGFMPKIKSDTEDMYLRATPIPRALESLQQAFWGMYPASARTQDFPPPVIVARSVSEETLFPNEGNCRRFRQLARLFADRAALRWNETEQMNYINSILSKWMPEKSPKVAVDSHPRLSGINDTINATDAHGPATRLPSEFYDKKLRQYMEQIAVDEWFAGYNESTEYRKLGIGALLGDVVDRMGSSNSNTSTPPPPSETARAPLASFPDPARQSLQKHYVRIRYNDVPVRIPGCAAKPQNHLAGDDTFCTLDAFKEIVDKFTPKNWREECTENIGAGLYGKDDKEKAVSGF
;
A
#
# COMPACT_ATOMS: atom_id res chain seq x y z
N MET A 1 -11.08 7.27 -1.72
CA MET A 1 -10.20 7.76 -2.82
C MET A 1 -9.98 6.64 -3.86
N THR A 2 -10.11 6.95 -5.16
CA THR A 2 -10.28 5.96 -6.25
C THR A 2 -9.03 5.83 -7.14
N SER A 3 -8.44 6.95 -7.55
CA SER A 3 -7.12 7.03 -8.21
C SER A 3 -6.30 8.19 -7.66
N LEU A 4 -4.97 8.08 -7.69
CA LEU A 4 -4.09 9.21 -7.40
C LEU A 4 -4.33 10.30 -8.46
N ASN A 5 -4.85 11.45 -8.04
CA ASN A 5 -4.85 12.65 -8.86
C ASN A 5 -3.53 13.39 -8.57
N PRO A 6 -2.54 13.34 -9.47
CA PRO A 6 -1.28 14.03 -9.24
C PRO A 6 -1.54 15.53 -9.16
N ARG A 7 -1.07 16.17 -8.09
CA ARG A 7 -0.99 17.63 -8.02
C ARG A 7 0.11 18.16 -8.94
N ASP A 8 0.06 19.45 -9.20
CA ASP A 8 1.13 20.15 -9.91
C ASP A 8 2.48 20.00 -9.19
N PRO A 9 3.60 20.09 -9.95
CA PRO A 9 4.94 20.15 -9.39
C PRO A 9 5.08 21.17 -8.28
N TYR A 10 6.04 20.94 -7.38
CA TYR A 10 6.31 21.90 -6.31
C TYR A 10 6.87 23.20 -6.88
N THR A 11 6.37 24.33 -6.38
CA THR A 11 6.98 25.63 -6.64
C THR A 11 8.34 25.71 -5.93
N GLN A 12 9.16 26.68 -6.33
CA GLN A 12 10.45 26.91 -5.66
C GLN A 12 10.27 27.21 -4.16
N GLU A 13 9.24 27.97 -3.79
CA GLU A 13 8.92 28.30 -2.41
C GLU A 13 8.52 27.05 -1.60
N GLU A 14 7.71 26.16 -2.20
CA GLU A 14 7.36 24.88 -1.57
C GLU A 14 8.60 24.00 -1.39
N LEU A 15 9.50 23.96 -2.38
CA LEU A 15 10.76 23.21 -2.28
C LEU A 15 11.65 23.73 -1.16
N GLU A 16 11.82 25.04 -1.02
CA GLU A 16 12.66 25.64 0.03
C GLU A 16 12.13 25.34 1.43
N LYS A 17 10.80 25.25 1.59
CA LYS A 17 10.17 24.81 2.85
C LYS A 17 10.33 23.30 3.09
N LEU A 18 10.22 22.50 2.03
CA LEU A 18 10.29 21.04 2.11
C LEU A 18 11.72 20.52 2.26
N TYR A 19 12.70 21.25 1.75
CA TYR A 19 14.12 20.93 1.70
C TYR A 19 14.95 22.15 2.12
N PRO A 20 15.05 22.43 3.43
CA PRO A 20 15.85 23.55 3.95
C PRO A 20 17.31 23.46 3.50
N ARG A 21 17.94 24.61 3.21
CA ARG A 21 19.29 24.69 2.63
C ARG A 21 20.40 24.19 3.57
N ASP A 22 20.15 24.20 4.87
CA ASP A 22 21.02 23.69 5.92
C ASP A 22 20.95 22.17 6.08
N LEU A 23 20.02 21.50 5.40
CA LEU A 23 19.88 20.04 5.39
C LEU A 23 20.21 19.47 4.02
N LYS A 24 20.94 18.34 4.02
CA LYS A 24 21.22 17.55 2.82
C LYS A 24 20.36 16.30 2.80
N LEU A 25 19.60 16.11 1.72
CA LEU A 25 18.84 14.88 1.50
C LEU A 25 19.80 13.69 1.34
N GLN A 26 19.65 12.67 2.20
CA GLN A 26 20.50 11.46 2.21
C GLN A 26 19.79 10.22 1.67
N LEU A 27 18.50 10.07 1.98
CA LEU A 27 17.73 8.87 1.67
C LEU A 27 16.28 9.24 1.36
N VAL A 28 15.71 8.57 0.37
CA VAL A 28 14.29 8.64 0.03
C VAL A 28 13.71 7.24 0.04
N GLN A 29 12.65 7.04 0.82
CA GLN A 29 11.86 5.81 0.80
C GLN A 29 10.44 6.15 0.37
N VAL A 30 9.97 5.56 -0.73
CA VAL A 30 8.62 5.77 -1.28
C VAL A 30 7.81 4.49 -1.12
N VAL A 31 6.72 4.55 -0.37
CA VAL A 31 5.78 3.44 -0.23
C VAL A 31 4.51 3.79 -1.01
N ASN A 32 4.15 2.94 -1.98
CA ASN A 32 2.93 3.09 -2.76
C ASN A 32 1.98 1.93 -2.45
N ALA A 33 0.94 2.21 -1.65
CA ALA A 33 -0.15 1.28 -1.41
C ALA A 33 -1.32 1.65 -2.32
N ARG A 34 -1.58 0.82 -3.34
CA ARG A 34 -2.79 0.97 -4.17
C ARG A 34 -3.85 -0.02 -3.76
N ARG A 35 -5.07 0.49 -3.62
CA ARG A 35 -6.29 -0.30 -3.55
C ARG A 35 -6.75 -0.55 -4.99
N CYS A 36 -6.89 -1.81 -5.36
CA CYS A 36 -7.64 -2.28 -6.51
C CYS A 36 -8.37 -3.54 -6.04
N LEU A 37 -9.62 -3.65 -6.48
CA LEU A 37 -10.63 -4.67 -6.15
C LEU A 37 -10.08 -5.84 -5.32
N LEU A 38 -10.36 -5.84 -4.01
CA LEU A 38 -10.41 -7.10 -3.28
C LEU A 38 -11.64 -7.81 -3.84
N GLY A 39 -11.42 -8.95 -4.51
CA GLY A 39 -12.43 -9.66 -5.29
C GLY A 39 -13.68 -10.01 -4.51
N PHE A 40 -14.64 -9.08 -4.41
CA PHE A 40 -15.99 -9.34 -3.99
C PHE A 40 -16.87 -9.37 -5.23
N LYS A 41 -16.92 -10.58 -5.80
CA LYS A 41 -17.78 -11.05 -6.90
C LYS A 41 -19.26 -10.66 -6.77
N ILE A 42 -19.68 -10.30 -5.56
CA ILE A 42 -21.08 -10.24 -5.16
C ILE A 42 -21.80 -9.06 -5.82
N LEU A 43 -21.26 -7.84 -5.79
CA LEU A 43 -21.98 -6.71 -6.40
C LEU A 43 -21.94 -6.73 -7.92
N THR A 44 -20.88 -7.27 -8.53
CA THR A 44 -20.83 -7.43 -9.99
C THR A 44 -21.88 -8.44 -10.45
N ASP A 45 -22.02 -9.57 -9.75
CA ASP A 45 -23.04 -10.58 -10.09
C ASP A 45 -24.48 -10.03 -9.94
N TYR A 46 -24.73 -9.05 -9.05
CA TYR A 46 -26.05 -8.44 -8.86
C TYR A 46 -26.31 -7.15 -9.68
N PHE A 47 -25.28 -6.37 -10.07
CA PHE A 47 -25.46 -5.05 -10.71
C PHE A 47 -24.70 -4.84 -12.02
N THR A 48 -23.58 -5.52 -12.24
CA THR A 48 -22.80 -5.40 -13.48
C THR A 48 -22.44 -6.79 -13.95
N ARG A 49 -23.33 -7.40 -14.73
CA ARG A 49 -23.14 -8.70 -15.38
C ARG A 49 -21.97 -8.72 -16.38
N GLU A 50 -21.27 -7.60 -16.53
CA GLU A 50 -20.37 -7.30 -17.63
C GLU A 50 -18.93 -7.30 -17.14
N ASP A 51 -18.11 -8.06 -17.85
CA ASP A 51 -16.68 -8.14 -17.62
C ASP A 51 -16.00 -6.78 -17.87
N TRP A 52 -14.90 -6.50 -17.17
CA TRP A 52 -14.24 -5.19 -17.20
C TRP A 52 -13.26 -5.06 -18.37
N PRO A 53 -13.52 -4.25 -19.41
CA PRO A 53 -12.69 -4.19 -20.61
C PRO A 53 -11.55 -3.15 -20.49
N TYR A 54 -10.85 -3.12 -19.34
CA TYR A 54 -9.83 -2.10 -19.05
C TYR A 54 -8.42 -2.66 -18.86
N CYS A 55 -8.14 -3.85 -19.41
CA CYS A 55 -6.86 -4.52 -19.28
C CYS A 55 -6.29 -4.87 -20.66
N ASN A 56 -5.97 -3.86 -21.48
CA ASN A 56 -5.43 -4.05 -22.83
C ASN A 56 -4.10 -4.83 -22.85
N VAL A 57 -3.37 -4.89 -21.74
CA VAL A 57 -2.18 -5.75 -21.62
C VAL A 57 -2.48 -7.22 -21.95
N ALA A 58 -3.72 -7.68 -21.71
CA ALA A 58 -4.17 -9.02 -22.06
C ALA A 58 -4.02 -9.34 -23.56
N ARG A 59 -3.92 -8.32 -24.43
CA ARG A 59 -3.72 -8.45 -25.88
C ARG A 59 -2.24 -8.58 -26.27
N ARG A 60 -1.30 -8.38 -25.34
CA ARG A 60 0.15 -8.31 -25.58
C ARG A 60 0.95 -8.79 -24.36
N MET A 61 0.74 -10.04 -23.98
CA MET A 61 1.44 -10.66 -22.85
C MET A 61 2.81 -11.18 -23.31
N ILE A 62 3.81 -11.14 -22.42
CA ILE A 62 5.13 -11.75 -22.63
C ILE A 62 5.52 -12.56 -21.39
N GLN A 63 6.04 -13.77 -21.59
CA GLN A 63 6.56 -14.61 -20.51
C GLN A 63 7.90 -15.22 -20.92
N MET A 64 8.80 -15.48 -19.96
CA MET A 64 10.02 -16.22 -20.27
C MET A 64 9.70 -17.69 -20.50
N ALA A 65 10.12 -18.23 -21.65
CA ALA A 65 9.98 -19.64 -22.00
C ALA A 65 11.30 -20.19 -22.54
N ALA A 66 11.54 -21.48 -22.32
CA ALA A 66 12.65 -22.19 -22.93
C ALA A 66 12.49 -22.19 -24.45
N SER A 67 13.56 -21.84 -25.17
CA SER A 67 13.51 -21.74 -26.63
C SER A 67 14.10 -22.95 -27.35
N ASN A 68 14.76 -23.83 -26.62
CA ASN A 68 15.36 -25.07 -27.09
C ASN A 68 15.47 -26.06 -25.91
N GLN A 69 16.10 -27.21 -26.12
CA GLN A 69 16.30 -28.22 -25.07
C GLN A 69 17.29 -27.77 -23.97
N ASP A 70 18.11 -26.76 -24.25
CA ASP A 70 19.04 -26.18 -23.30
C ASP A 70 18.32 -25.11 -22.45
N LEU A 71 17.99 -25.48 -21.21
CA LEU A 71 17.28 -24.63 -20.26
C LEU A 71 18.15 -23.52 -19.64
N SER A 72 19.39 -23.34 -20.09
CA SER A 72 20.20 -22.17 -19.75
C SER A 72 19.77 -20.90 -20.52
N GLN A 73 19.03 -21.06 -21.62
CA GLN A 73 18.59 -19.95 -22.47
C GLN A 73 17.07 -19.78 -22.47
N TRP A 74 16.62 -18.55 -22.22
CA TRP A 74 15.21 -18.16 -22.16
C TRP A 74 14.92 -17.08 -23.20
N LYS A 75 13.74 -17.15 -23.82
CA LYS A 75 13.24 -16.09 -24.72
C LYS A 75 11.87 -15.62 -24.29
N GLY A 76 11.51 -14.42 -24.72
CA GLY A 76 10.14 -13.92 -24.61
C GLY A 76 9.19 -14.74 -25.47
N PHE A 77 8.17 -15.32 -24.85
CA PHE A 77 7.02 -15.95 -25.47
C PHE A 77 5.84 -14.97 -25.43
N GLU A 78 5.45 -14.47 -26.60
CA GLU A 78 4.34 -13.54 -26.75
C GLU A 78 3.01 -14.29 -26.87
N TRP A 79 1.99 -13.84 -26.14
CA TRP A 79 0.68 -14.48 -26.14
C TRP A 79 -0.46 -13.49 -25.82
N ARG A 80 -1.70 -13.96 -25.99
CA ARG A 80 -2.92 -13.19 -25.73
C ARG A 80 -3.84 -13.97 -24.80
N LYS A 81 -4.46 -13.27 -23.85
CA LYS A 81 -5.37 -13.83 -22.85
C LYS A 81 -6.82 -13.57 -23.25
N LYS A 82 -7.60 -14.65 -23.30
CA LYS A 82 -9.07 -14.66 -23.26
C LYS A 82 -9.51 -15.36 -21.98
N THR A 83 -10.65 -14.95 -21.44
CA THR A 83 -11.21 -15.49 -20.21
C THR A 83 -12.50 -16.24 -20.53
N GLU A 84 -12.73 -17.35 -19.83
CA GLU A 84 -14.02 -18.05 -19.84
C GLU A 84 -14.83 -17.64 -18.60
N ALA A 85 -16.15 -17.62 -18.75
CA ALA A 85 -17.12 -17.41 -17.69
C ALA A 85 -18.12 -18.58 -17.68
N PHE A 86 -18.94 -18.66 -16.63
CA PHE A 86 -20.04 -19.63 -16.55
C PHE A 86 -21.28 -19.10 -17.26
N GLY A 87 -21.85 -19.91 -18.16
CA GLY A 87 -23.18 -19.70 -18.72
C GLY A 87 -24.30 -20.10 -17.74
N ASP A 88 -25.55 -20.05 -18.20
CA ASP A 88 -26.73 -20.31 -17.36
C ASP A 88 -26.83 -21.75 -16.82
N ARG A 89 -26.04 -22.69 -17.35
CA ARG A 89 -25.97 -24.09 -16.94
C ARG A 89 -24.54 -24.51 -16.59
N ASP A 90 -23.73 -23.56 -16.11
CA ASP A 90 -22.32 -23.73 -15.81
C ASP A 90 -21.47 -24.21 -17.00
N GLU A 91 -21.94 -24.02 -18.24
CA GLU A 91 -21.13 -24.26 -19.43
C GLU A 91 -20.06 -23.19 -19.60
N ALA A 92 -18.94 -23.55 -20.23
CA ALA A 92 -17.90 -22.59 -20.57
C ALA A 92 -18.39 -21.65 -21.69
N VAL A 93 -18.48 -20.36 -21.38
CA VAL A 93 -18.75 -19.29 -22.35
C VAL A 93 -17.58 -18.31 -22.36
N VAL A 94 -17.38 -17.59 -23.47
CA VAL A 94 -16.36 -16.54 -23.52
C VAL A 94 -16.83 -15.34 -22.69
N ALA A 95 -15.94 -14.83 -21.84
CA ALA A 95 -16.15 -13.57 -21.12
C ALA A 95 -16.27 -12.41 -22.13
N VAL A 96 -17.35 -11.62 -22.02
CA VAL A 96 -17.64 -10.51 -22.92
C VAL A 96 -17.80 -9.24 -22.09
N GLY A 97 -16.98 -8.25 -22.38
CA GLY A 97 -17.06 -6.95 -21.73
C GLY A 97 -18.34 -6.21 -22.11
N ALA A 98 -18.67 -5.20 -21.32
CA ALA A 98 -19.82 -4.29 -21.52
C ALA A 98 -19.98 -3.74 -22.95
N THR A 99 -18.87 -3.60 -23.67
CA THR A 99 -18.78 -3.06 -25.03
C THR A 99 -18.73 -4.14 -26.12
N GLY A 100 -18.87 -5.42 -25.77
CA GLY A 100 -18.75 -6.55 -26.69
C GLY A 100 -17.32 -7.08 -26.87
N ASP A 101 -16.34 -6.51 -26.17
CA ASP A 101 -14.95 -6.95 -26.23
C ASP A 101 -14.76 -8.36 -25.65
N ILE A 102 -14.07 -9.25 -26.38
CA ILE A 102 -13.72 -10.61 -25.94
C ILE A 102 -12.25 -10.75 -25.51
N GLU A 103 -11.47 -9.68 -25.66
CA GLU A 103 -10.08 -9.55 -25.24
C GLU A 103 -9.88 -8.21 -24.54
N GLY A 104 -8.91 -8.11 -23.63
CA GLY A 104 -8.74 -6.92 -22.80
C GLY A 104 -9.56 -6.95 -21.51
N ILE A 105 -10.13 -8.11 -21.18
CA ILE A 105 -10.90 -8.35 -19.97
C ILE A 105 -9.98 -8.49 -18.76
N CYS A 106 -10.23 -7.67 -17.74
CA CYS A 106 -9.54 -7.72 -16.47
C CYS A 106 -9.99 -8.92 -15.64
N GLN A 107 -9.03 -9.57 -14.99
CA GLN A 107 -9.27 -10.49 -13.90
C GLN A 107 -9.54 -9.72 -12.60
N HIS A 108 -10.21 -10.38 -11.66
CA HIS A 108 -10.48 -9.80 -10.34
C HIS A 108 -9.17 -9.41 -9.64
N GLY A 109 -9.05 -8.15 -9.24
CA GLY A 109 -7.86 -7.62 -8.58
C GLY A 109 -6.64 -7.45 -9.48
N GLU A 110 -6.80 -7.53 -10.82
CA GLU A 110 -5.78 -7.18 -11.81
C GLU A 110 -5.57 -5.66 -11.88
N LEU A 111 -4.35 -5.22 -12.20
CA LEU A 111 -4.09 -3.81 -12.45
C LEU A 111 -4.72 -3.41 -13.79
N THR A 112 -5.57 -2.39 -13.80
CA THR A 112 -6.18 -1.88 -15.03
C THR A 112 -5.22 -0.92 -15.75
N ASP A 113 -5.54 -0.57 -16.99
CA ASP A 113 -4.75 0.37 -17.79
C ASP A 113 -4.67 1.74 -17.11
N ARG A 114 -5.79 2.21 -16.51
CA ARG A 114 -5.80 3.42 -15.67
C ARG A 114 -4.86 3.31 -14.48
N GLY A 115 -4.77 2.12 -13.87
CA GLY A 115 -3.80 1.80 -12.83
C GLY A 115 -2.35 1.94 -13.31
N ARG A 116 -2.05 1.46 -14.51
CA ARG A 116 -0.72 1.57 -15.14
C ARG A 116 -0.36 3.01 -15.47
N GLU A 117 -1.26 3.76 -16.10
CA GLU A 117 -1.08 5.18 -16.44
C GLU A 117 -0.71 6.01 -15.21
N THR A 118 -1.49 5.88 -14.14
CA THR A 118 -1.31 6.72 -12.95
C THR A 118 -0.10 6.29 -12.11
N THR A 119 0.37 5.05 -12.21
CA THR A 119 1.65 4.62 -11.60
C THR A 119 2.85 5.06 -12.42
N PHE A 120 2.73 5.08 -13.75
CA PHE A 120 3.71 5.69 -14.63
C PHE A 120 3.84 7.21 -14.35
N ALA A 121 2.72 7.91 -14.22
CA ALA A 121 2.70 9.33 -13.85
C ALA A 121 3.35 9.61 -12.48
N LEU A 122 3.17 8.71 -11.50
CA LEU A 122 3.91 8.78 -10.23
C LEU A 122 5.42 8.70 -10.47
N GLY A 123 5.88 7.79 -11.34
CA GLY A 123 7.28 7.70 -11.75
C GLY A 123 7.82 8.99 -12.34
N GLN A 124 7.10 9.59 -13.29
CA GLN A 124 7.47 10.87 -13.90
C GLN A 124 7.59 11.99 -12.86
N ARG A 125 6.68 12.00 -11.88
CA ARG A 125 6.69 12.96 -10.78
C ARG A 125 7.89 12.77 -9.86
N LEU A 126 8.24 11.51 -9.54
CA LEU A 126 9.44 11.19 -8.78
C LEU A 126 10.71 11.63 -9.52
N ARG A 127 10.77 11.45 -10.85
CA ARG A 127 11.86 11.98 -11.67
C ARG A 127 11.93 13.50 -11.56
N HIS A 128 10.82 14.19 -11.80
CA HIS A 128 10.79 15.64 -11.77
C HIS A 128 11.33 16.20 -10.44
N LEU A 129 10.89 15.63 -9.32
CA LEU A 129 11.36 16.06 -8.00
C LEU A 129 12.82 15.67 -7.74
N TYR A 130 13.14 14.38 -7.80
CA TYR A 130 14.40 13.85 -7.27
C TYR A 130 15.55 13.90 -8.29
N VAL A 131 15.27 14.00 -9.58
CA VAL A 131 16.28 14.11 -10.64
C VAL A 131 16.37 15.56 -11.11
N ASP A 132 15.25 16.17 -11.50
CA ASP A 132 15.30 17.45 -12.22
C ASP A 132 15.38 18.66 -11.27
N GLN A 133 14.57 18.69 -10.20
CA GLN A 133 14.51 19.82 -9.25
C GLN A 133 15.60 19.74 -8.17
N LEU A 134 15.75 18.58 -7.51
CA LEU A 134 16.67 18.44 -6.38
C LEU A 134 18.07 17.95 -6.80
N GLY A 135 18.22 17.36 -7.99
CA GLY A 135 19.49 16.76 -8.42
C GLY A 135 19.99 15.65 -7.48
N PHE A 136 19.10 15.01 -6.73
CA PHE A 136 19.42 13.96 -5.77
C PHE A 136 19.83 12.66 -6.47
N MET A 137 19.17 12.35 -7.59
CA MET A 137 19.40 11.15 -8.40
C MET A 137 19.95 11.53 -9.79
N PRO A 138 20.76 10.67 -10.44
CA PRO A 138 21.37 10.99 -11.73
C PRO A 138 20.35 11.11 -12.87
N LYS A 139 20.66 11.93 -13.88
CA LYS A 139 19.77 12.11 -15.05
C LYS A 139 19.67 10.86 -15.93
N ILE A 140 20.78 10.13 -16.07
CA ILE A 140 20.92 8.89 -16.83
C ILE A 140 21.40 7.79 -15.88
N LYS A 141 20.78 6.61 -15.90
CA LYS A 141 21.24 5.44 -15.13
C LYS A 141 21.96 4.44 -16.01
N SER A 142 23.04 3.87 -15.49
CA SER A 142 23.70 2.66 -16.00
C SER A 142 23.16 1.37 -15.38
N ASP A 143 22.65 1.44 -14.16
CA ASP A 143 22.22 0.31 -13.35
C ASP A 143 21.23 0.76 -12.25
N THR A 144 20.85 -0.16 -11.35
CA THR A 144 19.95 0.10 -10.21
C THR A 144 20.60 -0.14 -8.85
N GLU A 145 21.93 -0.13 -8.74
CA GLU A 145 22.62 -0.50 -7.49
C GLU A 145 22.35 0.50 -6.35
N ASP A 146 22.05 1.75 -6.68
CA ASP A 146 21.64 2.80 -5.75
C ASP A 146 20.12 2.81 -5.45
N MET A 147 19.36 1.81 -5.93
CA MET A 147 17.91 1.68 -5.75
C MET A 147 17.53 0.32 -5.16
N TYR A 148 16.89 0.35 -3.98
CA TYR A 148 16.24 -0.84 -3.43
C TYR A 148 14.78 -0.93 -3.90
N LEU A 149 14.54 -1.64 -4.99
CA LEU A 149 13.20 -1.89 -5.53
C LEU A 149 12.61 -3.14 -4.86
N ARG A 150 11.46 -3.02 -4.18
CA ARG A 150 10.78 -4.14 -3.53
C ARG A 150 9.28 -4.11 -3.79
N ALA A 151 8.70 -5.26 -4.12
CA ALA A 151 7.27 -5.44 -4.29
C ALA A 151 6.76 -6.64 -3.49
N THR A 152 5.46 -6.66 -3.22
CA THR A 152 4.79 -7.84 -2.65
C THR A 152 4.63 -8.92 -3.72
N PRO A 153 4.32 -10.17 -3.34
CA PRO A 153 3.96 -11.23 -4.30
C PRO A 153 2.66 -10.99 -5.07
N ILE A 154 1.97 -9.88 -4.84
CA ILE A 154 0.69 -9.56 -5.49
C ILE A 154 1.01 -8.95 -6.87
N PRO A 155 0.58 -9.54 -7.99
CA PRO A 155 0.98 -9.13 -9.34
C PRO A 155 0.78 -7.63 -9.63
N ARG A 156 -0.39 -7.08 -9.26
CA ARG A 156 -0.70 -5.66 -9.45
C ARG A 156 0.28 -4.71 -8.74
N ALA A 157 0.88 -5.13 -7.62
CA ALA A 157 1.88 -4.32 -6.89
C ALA A 157 3.22 -4.34 -7.62
N LEU A 158 3.64 -5.50 -8.14
CA LEU A 158 4.82 -5.63 -8.99
C LEU A 158 4.69 -4.79 -10.26
N GLU A 159 3.57 -4.91 -10.97
CA GLU A 159 3.29 -4.10 -12.16
C GLU A 159 3.31 -2.61 -11.83
N SER A 160 2.70 -2.19 -10.72
CA SER A 160 2.72 -0.79 -10.27
C SER A 160 4.13 -0.25 -10.05
N LEU A 161 5.03 -1.06 -9.47
CA LEU A 161 6.44 -0.71 -9.28
C LEU A 161 7.17 -0.59 -10.61
N GLN A 162 6.93 -1.50 -11.55
CA GLN A 162 7.51 -1.46 -12.90
C GLN A 162 7.12 -0.18 -13.64
N GLN A 163 5.83 0.20 -13.59
CA GLN A 163 5.33 1.43 -14.21
C GLN A 163 5.96 2.67 -13.56
N ALA A 164 6.05 2.72 -12.23
CA ALA A 164 6.72 3.82 -11.53
C ALA A 164 8.21 3.92 -11.88
N PHE A 165 8.91 2.79 -11.99
CA PHE A 165 10.31 2.77 -12.41
C PHE A 165 10.48 3.27 -13.85
N TRP A 166 9.65 2.80 -14.79
CA TRP A 166 9.69 3.26 -16.20
C TRP A 166 9.32 4.73 -16.37
N GLY A 167 8.40 5.24 -15.55
CA GLY A 167 8.10 6.68 -15.52
C GLY A 167 9.27 7.50 -14.98
N MET A 168 10.02 6.97 -14.01
CA MET A 168 11.15 7.66 -13.40
C MET A 168 12.42 7.62 -14.29
N TYR A 169 12.67 6.47 -14.92
CA TYR A 169 13.79 6.22 -15.82
C TYR A 169 13.32 5.53 -17.12
N PRO A 170 12.75 6.30 -18.06
CA PRO A 170 12.39 5.78 -19.37
C PRO A 170 13.62 5.28 -20.15
N ALA A 171 13.42 4.62 -21.29
CA ALA A 171 14.53 4.14 -22.12
C ALA A 171 15.53 5.25 -22.51
N SER A 172 15.06 6.47 -22.74
CA SER A 172 15.90 7.64 -23.03
C SER A 172 16.72 8.15 -21.83
N ALA A 173 16.43 7.68 -20.62
CA ALA A 173 17.12 8.06 -19.39
C ALA A 173 18.00 6.92 -18.83
N ARG A 174 18.34 5.94 -19.67
CA ARG A 174 19.15 4.77 -19.33
C ARG A 174 20.22 4.57 -20.39
N THR A 175 21.34 3.95 -20.02
CA THR A 175 22.36 3.54 -20.99
C THR A 175 21.84 2.40 -21.87
N GLN A 176 22.46 2.19 -23.03
CA GLN A 176 22.06 1.14 -23.98
C GLN A 176 22.25 -0.27 -23.40
N ASP A 177 23.25 -0.44 -22.55
CA ASP A 177 23.65 -1.67 -21.86
C ASP A 177 23.02 -1.82 -20.46
N PHE A 178 22.03 -0.98 -20.13
CA PHE A 178 21.35 -1.01 -18.84
C PHE A 178 20.79 -2.42 -18.53
N PRO A 179 21.26 -3.09 -17.47
CA PRO A 179 20.80 -4.43 -17.12
C PRO A 179 19.35 -4.40 -16.62
N PRO A 180 18.59 -5.50 -16.73
CA PRO A 180 17.26 -5.58 -16.13
C PRO A 180 17.30 -5.25 -14.62
N PRO A 181 16.40 -4.39 -14.12
CA PRO A 181 16.44 -3.96 -12.72
C PRO A 181 16.12 -5.13 -11.78
N VAL A 182 16.83 -5.21 -10.65
CA VAL A 182 16.56 -6.20 -9.61
C VAL A 182 15.36 -5.74 -8.78
N ILE A 183 14.30 -6.54 -8.74
CA ILE A 183 13.14 -6.32 -7.86
C ILE A 183 13.12 -7.40 -6.79
N VAL A 184 13.22 -6.97 -5.54
CA VAL A 184 13.21 -7.84 -4.37
C VAL A 184 11.77 -8.20 -4.00
N ALA A 185 11.53 -9.47 -3.70
CA ALA A 185 10.28 -9.97 -3.15
C ALA A 185 10.57 -10.85 -1.93
N ARG A 186 9.61 -10.94 -1.00
CA ARG A 186 9.63 -11.95 0.07
C ARG A 186 8.59 -13.03 -0.19
N SER A 187 8.75 -14.18 0.45
CA SER A 187 7.71 -15.19 0.47
C SER A 187 6.44 -14.63 1.13
N VAL A 188 5.26 -15.12 0.72
CA VAL A 188 3.98 -14.66 1.30
C VAL A 188 3.94 -14.86 2.82
N SER A 189 4.62 -15.89 3.35
CA SER A 189 4.67 -16.19 4.78
C SER A 189 5.55 -15.26 5.61
N GLU A 190 6.47 -14.54 4.96
CA GLU A 190 7.44 -13.64 5.61
C GLU A 190 7.28 -12.19 5.14
N GLU A 191 6.22 -11.91 4.39
CA GLU A 191 5.98 -10.58 3.82
C GLU A 191 5.63 -9.57 4.92
N THR A 192 6.31 -8.42 4.86
CA THR A 192 6.19 -7.31 5.80
C THR A 192 5.61 -6.05 5.15
N LEU A 193 5.51 -5.99 3.82
CA LEU A 193 4.93 -4.84 3.09
C LEU A 193 3.40 -4.73 3.23
N PHE A 194 2.72 -5.73 3.80
CA PHE A 194 1.32 -5.66 4.17
C PHE A 194 1.05 -6.36 5.51
N PRO A 195 -0.03 -5.99 6.23
CA PRO A 195 -0.44 -6.68 7.43
C PRO A 195 -0.83 -8.13 7.14
N ASN A 196 -0.03 -9.09 7.60
CA ASN A 196 -0.08 -10.47 7.13
C ASN A 196 -1.04 -11.35 7.97
N GLU A 197 -2.34 -11.08 7.87
CA GLU A 197 -3.39 -11.89 8.51
C GLU A 197 -3.35 -13.36 8.11
N GLY A 198 -2.84 -13.66 6.91
CA GLY A 198 -2.67 -15.02 6.39
C GLY A 198 -1.71 -15.86 7.23
N ASN A 199 -0.66 -15.26 7.78
CA ASN A 199 0.42 -15.95 8.46
C ASN A 199 0.60 -15.55 9.94
N CYS A 200 -0.14 -14.56 10.41
CA CYS A 200 -0.16 -14.16 11.82
C CYS A 200 -1.52 -14.47 12.46
N ARG A 201 -1.59 -15.54 13.26
CA ARG A 201 -2.84 -15.99 13.90
C ARG A 201 -3.39 -14.94 14.86
N ARG A 202 -2.53 -14.35 15.70
CA ARG A 202 -2.94 -13.30 16.65
C ARG A 202 -3.44 -12.05 15.94
N PHE A 203 -2.74 -11.59 14.90
CA PHE A 203 -3.19 -10.42 14.14
C PHE A 203 -4.54 -10.64 13.45
N ARG A 204 -4.76 -11.82 12.85
CA ARG A 204 -6.06 -12.20 12.28
C ARG A 204 -7.18 -12.17 13.33
N GLN A 205 -6.92 -12.69 14.53
CA GLN A 205 -7.89 -12.63 15.63
C GLN A 205 -8.21 -11.18 15.99
N LEU A 206 -7.20 -10.34 16.16
CA LEU A 206 -7.41 -8.93 16.48
C LEU A 206 -8.19 -8.19 15.38
N ALA A 207 -7.86 -8.42 14.10
CA ALA A 207 -8.57 -7.82 12.97
C ALA A 207 -10.07 -8.16 12.99
N ARG A 208 -10.42 -9.42 13.30
CA ARG A 208 -11.82 -9.83 13.50
C ARG A 208 -12.48 -9.13 14.68
N LEU A 209 -11.82 -9.09 15.84
CA LEU A 209 -12.38 -8.43 17.02
C LEU A 209 -12.63 -6.93 16.79
N PHE A 210 -11.73 -6.25 16.06
CA PHE A 210 -11.93 -4.84 15.70
C PHE A 210 -13.06 -4.67 14.68
N ALA A 211 -13.20 -5.58 13.72
CA ALA A 211 -14.32 -5.57 12.78
C ALA A 211 -15.67 -5.84 13.47
N ASP A 212 -15.74 -6.80 14.40
CA ASP A 212 -16.94 -7.09 15.19
C ASP A 212 -17.34 -5.89 16.05
N ARG A 213 -16.36 -5.22 16.66
CA ARG A 213 -16.60 -3.98 17.40
C ARG A 213 -17.10 -2.85 16.51
N ALA A 214 -16.57 -2.72 15.29
CA ALA A 214 -17.05 -1.74 14.32
C ALA A 214 -18.51 -2.03 13.92
N ALA A 215 -18.88 -3.30 13.72
CA ALA A 215 -20.26 -3.69 13.47
C ALA A 215 -21.20 -3.25 14.60
N LEU A 216 -20.86 -3.56 15.85
CA LEU A 216 -21.62 -3.13 17.03
C LEU A 216 -21.73 -1.60 17.14
N ARG A 217 -20.67 -0.88 16.77
CA ARG A 217 -20.62 0.58 16.84
C ARG A 217 -21.46 1.27 15.77
N TRP A 218 -21.47 0.73 14.55
CA TRP A 218 -21.95 1.46 13.38
C TRP A 218 -23.27 0.94 12.81
N ASN A 219 -23.63 -0.34 12.98
CA ASN A 219 -24.77 -0.93 12.29
C ASN A 219 -26.11 -0.25 12.61
N GLU A 220 -26.29 0.22 13.86
CA GLU A 220 -27.54 0.85 14.33
C GLU A 220 -27.48 2.38 14.36
N THR A 221 -26.57 3.00 13.59
CA THR A 221 -26.38 4.45 13.56
C THR A 221 -27.19 5.15 12.49
N GLU A 222 -27.42 6.46 12.63
CA GLU A 222 -28.04 7.29 11.58
C GLU A 222 -27.24 7.25 10.26
N GLN A 223 -25.92 7.13 10.33
CA GLN A 223 -25.05 6.97 9.18
C GLN A 223 -25.37 5.69 8.41
N MET A 224 -25.51 4.55 9.11
CA MET A 224 -25.88 3.29 8.48
C MET A 224 -27.32 3.30 7.95
N ASN A 225 -28.24 3.96 8.66
CA ASN A 225 -29.61 4.17 8.18
C ASN A 225 -29.64 5.00 6.88
N TYR A 226 -28.80 6.02 6.77
CA TYR A 226 -28.65 6.79 5.53
C TYR A 226 -28.05 5.97 4.39
N ILE A 227 -27.08 5.10 4.68
CA ILE A 227 -26.54 4.17 3.68
C ILE A 227 -27.65 3.23 3.17
N ASN A 228 -28.44 2.65 4.08
CA ASN A 228 -29.53 1.74 3.74
C ASN A 228 -30.67 2.43 2.97
N SER A 229 -31.01 3.68 3.27
CA SER A 229 -32.08 4.40 2.53
C SER A 229 -31.78 4.56 1.03
N ILE A 230 -30.49 4.50 0.65
CA ILE A 230 -30.05 4.57 -0.74
C ILE A 230 -29.79 3.17 -1.31
N LEU A 231 -29.04 2.34 -0.57
CA LEU A 231 -28.47 1.09 -1.10
C LEU A 231 -29.35 -0.14 -0.91
N SER A 232 -30.25 -0.20 0.09
CA SER A 232 -31.02 -1.42 0.39
C SER A 232 -31.87 -1.91 -0.79
N LYS A 233 -32.39 -1.01 -1.63
CA LYS A 233 -33.18 -1.38 -2.83
C LYS A 233 -32.38 -2.17 -3.86
N TRP A 234 -31.06 -2.03 -3.82
CA TRP A 234 -30.15 -2.72 -4.70
C TRP A 234 -29.79 -4.09 -4.10
N MET A 235 -29.61 -4.17 -2.78
CA MET A 235 -29.11 -5.36 -2.07
C MET A 235 -29.85 -6.67 -2.37
N PRO A 236 -29.14 -7.82 -2.37
CA PRO A 236 -29.75 -9.11 -2.69
C PRO A 236 -30.79 -9.53 -1.64
N GLU A 237 -31.81 -10.28 -2.07
CA GLU A 237 -32.91 -10.73 -1.19
C GLU A 237 -32.43 -11.48 0.06
N LYS A 238 -31.33 -12.24 -0.05
CA LYS A 238 -30.73 -13.00 1.07
C LYS A 238 -30.02 -12.11 2.10
N SER A 239 -29.69 -10.87 1.75
CA SER A 239 -29.04 -9.89 2.62
C SER A 239 -29.50 -8.46 2.25
N PRO A 240 -30.78 -8.12 2.51
CA PRO A 240 -31.42 -6.92 1.96
C PRO A 240 -30.96 -5.61 2.61
N LYS A 241 -30.18 -5.70 3.70
CA LYS A 241 -29.63 -4.55 4.41
C LYS A 241 -28.11 -4.51 4.28
N VAL A 242 -27.59 -3.30 4.20
CA VAL A 242 -26.16 -2.99 4.31
C VAL A 242 -25.81 -2.90 5.80
N ALA A 243 -24.74 -3.58 6.18
CA ALA A 243 -24.10 -3.52 7.49
C ALA A 243 -22.60 -3.79 7.36
N VAL A 244 -21.81 -3.47 8.39
CA VAL A 244 -20.35 -3.73 8.41
C VAL A 244 -20.06 -5.21 8.11
N ASP A 245 -20.81 -6.09 8.77
CA ASP A 245 -20.71 -7.56 8.74
C ASP A 245 -21.78 -8.24 7.88
N SER A 246 -22.53 -7.47 7.08
CA SER A 246 -23.50 -8.03 6.11
C SER A 246 -22.82 -8.80 4.97
N HIS A 247 -23.60 -9.46 4.11
CA HIS A 247 -23.10 -10.25 2.99
C HIS A 247 -23.81 -9.82 1.68
N PRO A 248 -23.25 -8.88 0.90
CA PRO A 248 -21.87 -8.38 0.94
C PRO A 248 -21.58 -7.37 2.06
N ARG A 249 -20.36 -7.39 2.60
CA ARG A 249 -19.89 -6.45 3.62
C ARG A 249 -19.81 -5.02 3.08
N LEU A 250 -20.05 -4.03 3.94
CA LEU A 250 -19.94 -2.61 3.59
C LEU A 250 -18.61 -2.26 2.89
N SER A 251 -17.49 -2.81 3.36
CA SER A 251 -16.17 -2.57 2.79
C SER A 251 -16.04 -3.08 1.35
N GLY A 252 -16.65 -4.23 1.01
CA GLY A 252 -16.73 -4.72 -0.36
C GLY A 252 -17.61 -3.86 -1.26
N ILE A 253 -18.69 -3.29 -0.70
CA ILE A 253 -19.53 -2.32 -1.42
C ILE A 253 -18.74 -1.04 -1.71
N ASN A 254 -18.05 -0.52 -0.71
CA ASN A 254 -17.21 0.67 -0.85
C ASN A 254 -16.11 0.47 -1.90
N ASP A 255 -15.48 -0.71 -1.92
CA ASP A 255 -14.45 -1.05 -2.91
C ASP A 255 -14.99 -1.06 -4.34
N THR A 256 -16.17 -1.65 -4.55
CA THR A 256 -16.84 -1.68 -5.86
C THR A 256 -17.20 -0.28 -6.34
N ILE A 257 -17.78 0.56 -5.47
CA ILE A 257 -18.10 1.97 -5.82
C ILE A 257 -16.83 2.72 -6.20
N ASN A 258 -15.75 2.57 -5.42
CA ASN A 258 -14.50 3.28 -5.69
C ASN A 258 -13.81 2.78 -6.96
N ALA A 259 -13.87 1.48 -7.25
CA ALA A 259 -13.34 0.92 -8.48
C ALA A 259 -14.12 1.46 -9.68
N THR A 260 -15.46 1.40 -9.67
CA THR A 260 -16.27 1.87 -10.81
C THR A 260 -16.14 3.38 -11.05
N ASP A 261 -16.00 4.17 -9.99
CA ASP A 261 -15.77 5.62 -10.06
C ASP A 261 -14.39 5.97 -10.68
N ALA A 262 -13.39 5.10 -10.55
CA ALA A 262 -12.08 5.27 -11.20
C ALA A 262 -12.05 4.90 -12.70
N HIS A 263 -13.13 4.32 -13.23
CA HIS A 263 -13.16 3.75 -14.57
C HIS A 263 -14.26 4.37 -15.45
N GLY A 264 -14.31 3.91 -16.70
CA GLY A 264 -15.18 4.46 -17.73
C GLY A 264 -16.68 4.16 -17.53
N PRO A 265 -17.52 4.73 -18.42
CA PRO A 265 -18.98 4.61 -18.34
C PRO A 265 -19.48 3.17 -18.46
N ALA A 266 -18.71 2.29 -19.10
CA ALA A 266 -19.08 0.90 -19.35
C ALA A 266 -19.25 0.06 -18.06
N THR A 267 -18.72 0.52 -16.93
CA THR A 267 -18.82 -0.18 -15.64
C THR A 267 -19.35 0.75 -14.54
N ARG A 268 -19.92 1.91 -14.90
CA ARG A 268 -20.48 2.85 -13.93
C ARG A 268 -21.75 2.27 -13.31
N LEU A 269 -21.87 2.45 -12.00
CA LEU A 269 -23.09 2.14 -11.25
C LEU A 269 -24.14 3.26 -11.45
N PRO A 270 -25.40 3.04 -11.05
CA PRO A 270 -26.39 4.11 -10.94
C PRO A 270 -25.88 5.31 -10.14
N SER A 271 -26.35 6.50 -10.50
CA SER A 271 -25.82 7.77 -9.96
C SER A 271 -25.86 7.88 -8.44
N GLU A 272 -26.84 7.23 -7.80
CA GLU A 272 -27.03 7.26 -6.35
C GLU A 272 -25.87 6.62 -5.57
N PHE A 273 -25.14 5.67 -6.18
CA PHE A 273 -23.94 5.07 -5.58
C PHE A 273 -22.80 6.09 -5.40
N TYR A 274 -22.87 7.24 -6.10
CA TYR A 274 -21.88 8.30 -6.04
C TYR A 274 -22.32 9.50 -5.22
N ASP A 275 -23.40 9.36 -4.42
CA ASP A 275 -23.78 10.38 -3.44
C ASP A 275 -22.62 10.70 -2.48
N LYS A 276 -22.36 11.99 -2.28
CA LYS A 276 -21.21 12.45 -1.50
C LYS A 276 -21.30 12.04 -0.03
N LYS A 277 -22.49 12.12 0.55
CA LYS A 277 -22.73 11.83 1.97
C LYS A 277 -22.67 10.32 2.24
N LEU A 278 -23.24 9.53 1.33
CA LEU A 278 -23.13 8.07 1.30
C LEU A 278 -21.67 7.65 1.33
N ARG A 279 -20.87 8.14 0.36
CA ARG A 279 -19.44 7.79 0.26
C ARG A 279 -18.64 8.21 1.49
N GLN A 280 -18.93 9.39 2.04
CA GLN A 280 -18.29 9.84 3.28
C GLN A 280 -18.58 8.91 4.45
N TYR A 281 -19.83 8.48 4.64
CA TYR A 281 -20.21 7.55 5.71
C TYR A 281 -19.63 6.15 5.49
N MET A 282 -19.67 5.63 4.27
CA MET A 282 -19.06 4.36 3.94
C MET A 282 -17.55 4.37 4.20
N GLU A 283 -16.86 5.44 3.82
CA GLU A 283 -15.42 5.62 4.09
C GLU A 283 -15.13 5.73 5.58
N GLN A 284 -15.90 6.52 6.33
CA GLN A 284 -15.74 6.65 7.77
C GLN A 284 -15.86 5.31 8.49
N ILE A 285 -16.91 4.53 8.19
CA ILE A 285 -17.18 3.24 8.82
C ILE A 285 -16.12 2.21 8.40
N ALA A 286 -15.77 2.14 7.11
CA ALA A 286 -14.75 1.22 6.63
C ALA A 286 -13.36 1.55 7.20
N VAL A 287 -13.03 2.83 7.43
CA VAL A 287 -11.78 3.23 8.07
C VAL A 287 -11.76 2.77 9.53
N ASP A 288 -12.87 2.89 10.26
CA ASP A 288 -12.96 2.37 11.63
C ASP A 288 -12.79 0.84 11.69
N GLU A 289 -13.50 0.10 10.81
CA GLU A 289 -13.41 -1.37 10.70
C GLU A 289 -11.96 -1.84 10.51
N TRP A 290 -11.22 -1.21 9.58
CA TRP A 290 -9.89 -1.67 9.17
C TRP A 290 -8.73 -1.06 9.95
N PHE A 291 -8.88 0.14 10.52
CA PHE A 291 -7.75 0.92 11.04
C PHE A 291 -7.86 1.34 12.50
N ALA A 292 -9.01 1.17 13.18
CA ALA A 292 -9.14 1.57 14.59
C ALA A 292 -8.12 0.86 15.50
N GLY A 293 -7.77 -0.40 15.19
CA GLY A 293 -6.75 -1.15 15.93
C GLY A 293 -5.39 -0.48 15.96
N TYR A 294 -4.98 0.20 14.88
CA TYR A 294 -3.72 0.95 14.87
C TYR A 294 -3.75 2.15 15.79
N ASN A 295 -4.91 2.71 16.13
CA ASN A 295 -4.97 3.81 17.08
C ASN A 295 -4.96 3.30 18.53
N GLU A 296 -5.58 2.14 18.79
CA GLU A 296 -5.99 1.73 20.13
C GLU A 296 -5.21 0.56 20.74
N SER A 297 -4.46 -0.22 19.94
CA SER A 297 -3.76 -1.41 20.42
C SER A 297 -2.29 -1.42 19.99
N THR A 298 -1.37 -1.49 20.96
CA THR A 298 0.07 -1.63 20.71
C THR A 298 0.39 -2.94 20.02
N GLU A 299 -0.28 -4.02 20.41
CA GLU A 299 -0.18 -5.33 19.78
C GLU A 299 -0.63 -5.30 18.31
N TYR A 300 -1.73 -4.61 18.01
CA TYR A 300 -2.23 -4.46 16.63
C TYR A 300 -1.22 -3.71 15.75
N ARG A 301 -0.65 -2.60 16.24
CA ARG A 301 0.42 -1.87 15.55
C ARG A 301 1.61 -2.79 15.30
N LYS A 302 2.01 -3.53 16.33
CA LYS A 302 3.19 -4.38 16.31
C LYS A 302 3.10 -5.50 15.29
N LEU A 303 2.01 -6.27 15.33
CA LEU A 303 1.82 -7.42 14.46
C LEU A 303 1.41 -7.02 13.05
N GLY A 304 0.72 -5.89 12.88
CA GLY A 304 0.25 -5.39 11.58
C GLY A 304 1.34 -4.71 10.76
N ILE A 305 2.00 -3.67 11.30
CA ILE A 305 2.95 -2.84 10.55
C ILE A 305 4.33 -2.69 11.21
N GLY A 306 4.51 -3.21 12.42
CA GLY A 306 5.77 -3.04 13.16
C GLY A 306 6.98 -3.63 12.45
N ALA A 307 6.81 -4.76 11.76
CA ALA A 307 7.86 -5.35 10.95
C ALA A 307 8.28 -4.42 9.79
N LEU A 308 7.32 -3.78 9.11
CA LEU A 308 7.56 -2.81 8.05
C LEU A 308 8.32 -1.58 8.54
N LEU A 309 7.89 -0.97 9.65
CA LEU A 309 8.56 0.25 10.11
C LEU A 309 9.97 -0.02 10.63
N GLY A 310 10.22 -1.16 11.26
CA GLY A 310 11.60 -1.49 11.60
C GLY A 310 12.44 -1.78 10.34
N ASP A 311 11.89 -2.43 9.30
CA ASP A 311 12.54 -2.55 7.97
C ASP A 311 12.89 -1.16 7.39
N VAL A 312 12.02 -0.16 7.54
CA VAL A 312 12.23 1.23 7.08
C VAL A 312 13.34 1.92 7.87
N VAL A 313 13.35 1.79 9.20
CA VAL A 313 14.36 2.40 10.09
C VAL A 313 15.73 1.74 9.92
N ASP A 314 15.80 0.42 9.74
CA ASP A 314 17.07 -0.28 9.51
C ASP A 314 17.78 0.23 8.26
N ARG A 315 17.02 0.54 7.20
CA ARG A 315 17.56 1.15 5.98
C ARG A 315 18.05 2.58 6.18
N MET A 316 17.46 3.34 7.11
CA MET A 316 17.96 4.66 7.50
C MET A 316 19.30 4.57 8.25
N GLY A 317 19.54 3.52 9.02
CA GLY A 317 20.84 3.28 9.68
C GLY A 317 21.94 2.82 8.72
N SER A 318 21.56 2.14 7.64
CA SER A 318 22.49 1.53 6.67
C SER A 318 22.94 2.49 5.56
N SER A 319 22.29 3.67 5.42
CA SER A 319 22.59 4.66 4.37
C SER A 319 23.97 5.32 4.49
N ASN A 320 24.79 4.92 5.48
CA ASN A 320 26.19 5.30 5.61
C ASN A 320 27.16 4.37 4.84
N SER A 321 26.67 3.33 4.15
CA SER A 321 27.50 2.38 3.40
C SER A 321 27.20 2.39 1.89
N ASN A 322 28.09 3.02 1.11
CA ASN A 322 28.10 3.00 -0.36
C ASN A 322 28.65 1.66 -0.88
N THR A 323 28.00 0.54 -0.60
CA THR A 323 28.47 -0.77 -1.10
C THR A 323 27.35 -1.60 -1.70
N SER A 324 27.58 -2.03 -2.96
CA SER A 324 26.75 -2.89 -3.82
C SER A 324 26.64 -4.35 -3.37
N THR A 325 26.86 -4.61 -2.09
CA THR A 325 26.71 -5.94 -1.48
C THR A 325 25.79 -5.75 -0.28
N PRO A 326 24.76 -6.59 -0.07
CA PRO A 326 24.02 -6.55 1.18
C PRO A 326 25.06 -6.65 2.30
N PRO A 327 25.22 -5.63 3.15
CA PRO A 327 26.13 -5.77 4.26
C PRO A 327 25.69 -7.00 5.07
N PRO A 328 26.63 -7.73 5.71
CA PRO A 328 26.22 -8.69 6.74
C PRO A 328 25.25 -7.97 7.69
N PRO A 329 24.20 -8.66 8.19
CA PRO A 329 23.20 -8.03 9.03
C PRO A 329 23.93 -7.22 10.11
N SER A 330 23.75 -5.90 10.09
CA SER A 330 24.40 -5.01 11.05
C SER A 330 24.18 -5.57 12.44
N GLU A 331 25.19 -5.56 13.31
CA GLU A 331 25.02 -5.95 14.73
C GLU A 331 23.92 -5.13 15.42
N THR A 332 23.56 -3.98 14.83
CA THR A 332 22.48 -3.09 15.28
C THR A 332 21.19 -3.19 14.45
N ALA A 333 21.13 -4.02 13.40
CA ALA A 333 19.92 -4.21 12.61
C ALA A 333 18.80 -4.75 13.50
N ARG A 334 17.63 -4.08 13.50
CA ARG A 334 16.50 -4.38 14.38
C ARG A 334 16.79 -4.27 15.89
N ALA A 335 17.99 -3.87 16.29
CA ALA A 335 18.32 -3.71 17.70
C ALA A 335 17.65 -2.44 18.26
N PRO A 336 17.05 -2.48 19.47
CA PRO A 336 16.42 -1.31 20.07
C PRO A 336 17.43 -0.19 20.33
N LEU A 337 17.03 1.07 20.19
CA LEU A 337 17.86 2.24 20.45
C LEU A 337 18.50 2.21 21.85
N ALA A 338 17.77 1.68 22.84
CA ALA A 338 18.26 1.51 24.20
C ALA A 338 19.50 0.59 24.32
N SER A 339 19.74 -0.29 23.34
CA SER A 339 20.92 -1.17 23.29
C SER A 339 22.15 -0.52 22.65
N PHE A 340 22.00 0.67 22.04
CA PHE A 340 23.09 1.30 21.30
C PHE A 340 24.08 1.97 22.26
N PRO A 341 25.40 1.95 21.97
CA PRO A 341 26.38 2.79 22.65
C PRO A 341 26.03 4.29 22.54
N ASP A 342 26.39 5.09 23.54
CA ASP A 342 26.08 6.54 23.55
C ASP A 342 26.59 7.28 22.30
N PRO A 343 27.82 7.03 21.78
CA PRO A 343 28.27 7.67 20.55
C PRO A 343 27.40 7.35 19.33
N ALA A 344 26.89 6.11 19.25
CA ALA A 344 26.01 5.70 18.16
C ALA A 344 24.65 6.43 18.26
N ARG A 345 24.07 6.57 19.47
CA ARG A 345 22.85 7.34 19.68
C ARG A 345 23.02 8.82 19.31
N GLN A 346 24.12 9.45 19.72
CA GLN A 346 24.43 10.84 19.37
C GLN A 346 24.61 11.05 17.85
N SER A 347 25.08 10.04 17.12
CA SER A 347 25.20 10.14 15.66
C SER A 347 23.84 10.22 14.95
N LEU A 348 22.81 9.55 15.50
CA LEU A 348 21.45 9.57 14.97
C LEU A 348 20.78 10.95 15.17
N GLN A 349 21.13 11.66 16.24
CA GLN A 349 20.62 13.03 16.49
C GLN A 349 21.07 14.06 15.44
N LYS A 350 22.10 13.75 14.64
CA LYS A 350 22.56 14.58 13.52
C LYS A 350 21.73 14.43 12.26
N HIS A 351 20.79 13.48 12.25
CA HIS A 351 19.94 13.17 11.10
C HIS A 351 18.49 13.47 11.44
N TYR A 352 17.75 13.92 10.42
CA TYR A 352 16.32 14.19 10.53
C TYR A 352 15.54 13.32 9.55
N VAL A 353 14.34 12.92 9.97
CA VAL A 353 13.34 12.19 9.21
C VAL A 353 12.16 13.11 8.98
N ARG A 354 11.67 13.18 7.74
CA ARG A 354 10.42 13.86 7.38
C ARG A 354 9.55 12.88 6.61
N ILE A 355 8.32 12.68 7.07
CA ILE A 355 7.32 11.85 6.40
C ILE A 355 6.37 12.77 5.64
N ARG A 356 6.01 12.37 4.43
CA ARG A 356 4.93 13.00 3.66
C ARG A 356 3.89 11.97 3.29
N TYR A 357 2.62 12.33 3.44
CA TYR A 357 1.50 11.54 2.94
C TYR A 357 0.72 12.37 1.95
N ASN A 358 0.64 11.90 0.70
CA ASN A 358 0.07 12.67 -0.42
C ASN A 358 0.58 14.12 -0.44
N ASP A 359 1.91 14.27 -0.36
CA ASP A 359 2.64 15.54 -0.43
C ASP A 359 2.53 16.46 0.78
N VAL A 360 1.72 16.10 1.76
CA VAL A 360 1.55 16.86 2.99
C VAL A 360 2.55 16.34 4.03
N PRO A 361 3.42 17.19 4.61
CA PRO A 361 4.25 16.82 5.74
C PRO A 361 3.41 16.30 6.90
N VAL A 362 3.79 15.14 7.43
CA VAL A 362 3.12 14.51 8.57
C VAL A 362 3.82 14.94 9.84
N ARG A 363 3.08 15.61 10.72
CA ARG A 363 3.54 15.95 12.07
C ARG A 363 3.40 14.72 12.97
N ILE A 364 4.52 14.22 13.50
CA ILE A 364 4.55 13.04 14.37
C ILE A 364 4.45 13.51 15.84
N PRO A 365 3.36 13.22 16.58
CA PRO A 365 3.17 13.73 17.94
C PRO A 365 4.32 13.40 18.89
N GLY A 366 4.85 12.18 18.85
CA GLY A 366 5.97 11.77 19.71
C GLY A 366 7.27 12.54 19.45
N CYS A 367 7.48 13.05 18.22
CA CYS A 367 8.63 13.88 17.88
C CYS A 367 8.37 15.34 18.29
N ALA A 368 7.19 15.87 17.98
CA ALA A 368 6.84 17.26 18.29
C ALA A 368 6.65 17.56 19.78
N ALA A 369 6.60 16.52 20.64
CA ALA A 369 6.42 16.67 22.08
C ALA A 369 7.60 17.37 22.79
N LYS A 370 8.83 17.29 22.25
CA LYS A 370 10.02 17.86 22.89
C LYS A 370 10.89 18.60 21.86
N PRO A 371 11.37 19.83 22.16
CA PRO A 371 12.17 20.62 21.21
C PRO A 371 13.42 19.93 20.67
N GLN A 372 14.04 19.04 21.46
CA GLN A 372 15.23 18.29 21.05
C GLN A 372 14.95 17.13 20.08
N ASN A 373 13.67 16.74 19.90
CA ASN A 373 13.27 15.60 19.07
C ASN A 373 12.92 16.02 17.62
N HIS A 374 13.07 17.30 17.27
CA HIS A 374 12.75 17.83 15.95
C HIS A 374 13.70 18.97 15.54
N LEU A 375 13.59 19.42 14.29
CA LEU A 375 14.34 20.59 13.82
C LEU A 375 13.79 21.86 14.49
N ALA A 376 14.69 22.74 14.93
CA ALA A 376 14.28 24.00 15.54
C ALA A 376 13.45 24.84 14.56
N GLY A 377 12.25 25.26 14.97
CA GLY A 377 11.33 26.03 14.14
C GLY A 377 10.45 25.21 13.19
N ASP A 378 10.66 23.90 13.07
CA ASP A 378 9.86 23.02 12.21
C ASP A 378 9.68 21.62 12.83
N ASP A 379 8.53 21.42 13.47
CA ASP A 379 8.16 20.19 14.18
C ASP A 379 7.65 19.06 13.26
N THR A 380 7.71 19.26 11.94
CA THR A 380 7.44 18.20 10.94
C THR A 380 8.69 17.38 10.61
N PHE A 381 9.86 17.82 11.05
CA PHE A 381 11.05 16.98 11.12
C PHE A 381 11.08 16.23 12.45
N CYS A 382 11.63 15.02 12.44
CA CYS A 382 11.92 14.26 13.64
C CYS A 382 13.40 13.91 13.65
N THR A 383 14.11 14.04 14.77
CA THR A 383 15.47 13.48 14.85
C THR A 383 15.41 11.97 14.67
N LEU A 384 16.42 11.38 14.01
CA LEU A 384 16.38 9.96 13.67
C LEU A 384 16.35 9.06 14.92
N ASP A 385 16.97 9.49 16.03
CA ASP A 385 16.88 8.78 17.31
C ASP A 385 15.46 8.82 17.90
N ALA A 386 14.80 9.98 17.92
CA ALA A 386 13.42 10.10 18.41
C ALA A 386 12.45 9.30 17.52
N PHE A 387 12.65 9.34 16.20
CA PHE A 387 11.86 8.54 15.26
C PHE A 387 12.04 7.04 15.53
N LYS A 388 13.29 6.58 15.69
CA LYS A 388 13.62 5.20 16.02
C LYS A 388 13.03 4.78 17.37
N GLU A 389 13.13 5.62 18.41
CA GLU A 389 12.55 5.34 19.73
C GLU A 389 11.04 5.09 19.65
N ILE A 390 10.32 5.85 18.82
CA ILE A 390 8.88 5.64 18.59
C ILE A 390 8.63 4.31 17.89
N VAL A 391 9.34 4.04 16.79
CA VAL A 391 9.17 2.81 16.00
C VAL A 391 9.50 1.57 16.83
N ASP A 392 10.54 1.62 17.66
CA ASP A 392 10.98 0.49 18.51
C ASP A 392 9.88 0.03 19.49
N LYS A 393 8.96 0.91 19.92
CA LYS A 393 7.86 0.57 20.85
C LYS A 393 6.88 -0.46 20.30
N PHE A 394 6.74 -0.53 18.98
CA PHE A 394 5.85 -1.47 18.30
C PHE A 394 6.58 -2.23 17.19
N THR A 395 7.90 -2.33 17.26
CA THR A 395 8.66 -3.21 16.37
C THR A 395 8.73 -4.60 17.02
N PRO A 396 8.24 -5.67 16.37
CA PRO A 396 8.31 -7.02 16.92
C PRO A 396 9.78 -7.46 17.01
N LYS A 397 10.11 -8.12 18.12
CA LYS A 397 11.42 -8.77 18.35
C LYS A 397 11.50 -10.07 17.58
N ASN A 398 10.44 -10.88 17.70
CA ASN A 398 10.28 -12.10 16.93
C ASN A 398 8.82 -12.20 16.48
N TRP A 399 8.57 -11.73 15.26
CA TRP A 399 7.21 -11.65 14.72
C TRP A 399 6.53 -13.03 14.68
N ARG A 400 7.27 -14.12 14.43
CA ARG A 400 6.69 -15.48 14.37
C ARG A 400 6.19 -15.95 15.74
N GLU A 401 6.98 -15.73 16.79
CA GLU A 401 6.60 -16.07 18.16
C GLU A 401 5.43 -15.20 18.62
N GLU A 402 5.56 -13.87 18.48
CA GLU A 402 4.54 -12.90 18.90
C GLU A 402 3.20 -13.09 18.15
N CYS A 403 3.21 -13.64 16.94
CA CYS A 403 2.00 -14.01 16.20
C CYS A 403 1.23 -15.21 16.78
N THR A 404 1.80 -15.91 17.76
CA THR A 404 1.20 -17.04 18.48
C THR A 404 0.91 -16.75 19.94
N GLU A 405 1.29 -15.57 20.43
CA GLU A 405 0.97 -15.09 21.77
C GLU A 405 -0.46 -14.55 21.86
N ASN A 406 -0.98 -14.44 23.08
CA ASN A 406 -2.29 -13.85 23.40
C ASN A 406 -3.49 -14.41 22.59
N ILE A 407 -3.36 -15.60 22.02
CA ILE A 407 -4.46 -16.26 21.31
C ILE A 407 -5.63 -16.47 22.28
N GLY A 408 -6.83 -16.12 21.85
CA GLY A 408 -8.04 -16.13 22.69
C GLY A 408 -8.22 -14.91 23.60
N ALA A 409 -7.22 -14.04 23.77
CA ALA A 409 -7.38 -12.80 24.54
C ALA A 409 -8.19 -11.73 23.76
N GLY A 410 -8.76 -10.76 24.48
CA GLY A 410 -9.50 -9.65 23.89
C GLY A 410 -8.63 -8.66 23.10
N LEU A 411 -9.24 -7.53 22.70
CA LEU A 411 -8.62 -6.48 21.88
C LEU A 411 -7.32 -5.90 22.45
N TYR A 412 -7.20 -5.91 23.78
CA TYR A 412 -6.09 -5.29 24.51
C TYR A 412 -5.26 -6.31 25.31
N GLY A 413 -5.32 -7.58 24.92
CA GLY A 413 -4.60 -8.66 25.61
C GLY A 413 -5.16 -8.92 27.02
N LYS A 414 -4.36 -9.57 27.86
CA LYS A 414 -4.71 -9.84 29.26
C LYS A 414 -4.55 -8.58 30.10
N ASP A 415 -5.53 -8.29 30.96
CA ASP A 415 -5.54 -7.12 31.87
C ASP A 415 -5.41 -5.77 31.13
N ASP A 416 -5.90 -5.67 29.89
CA ASP A 416 -5.81 -4.50 29.01
C ASP A 416 -4.38 -3.95 28.77
N LYS A 417 -3.35 -4.79 28.93
CA LYS A 417 -1.94 -4.38 28.82
C LYS A 417 -1.54 -3.82 27.46
N GLU A 418 -2.23 -4.23 26.39
CA GLU A 418 -1.94 -3.78 25.02
C GLU A 418 -2.75 -2.56 24.60
N LYS A 419 -3.51 -1.94 25.52
CA LYS A 419 -4.25 -0.73 25.23
C LYS A 419 -3.28 0.44 25.04
N ALA A 420 -3.31 1.05 23.86
CA ALA A 420 -2.46 2.20 23.55
C ALA A 420 -2.92 3.44 24.34
N VAL A 421 -1.97 4.21 24.85
CA VAL A 421 -2.22 5.54 25.41
C VAL A 421 -2.45 6.51 24.25
N SER A 422 -3.53 7.28 24.29
CA SER A 422 -3.86 8.27 23.26
C SER A 422 -2.72 9.28 23.06
N GLY A 423 -2.44 9.63 21.79
CA GLY A 423 -1.45 10.65 21.43
C GLY A 423 -0.02 10.15 21.16
N PHE A 424 0.20 8.82 21.13
CA PHE A 424 1.47 8.21 20.74
C PHE A 424 1.43 7.51 19.39
#